data_AF-A0A7J6RBE5-F1
#
_entry.id   AF-A0A7J6RBE5-F1
#
_cell.length_a   1.000
_cell.length_b   1.000
_cell.length_c   1.000
_cell.angle_alpha   90.00
_cell.angle_beta   90.00
_cell.angle_gamma   90.00
#
_symmetry.space_group_name_H-M   'P 1'
#
loop_
_entity.id
_entity.type
_entity.pdbx_description
1 polymer ?
#
loop_
_entity_poly.entity_id
_entity_poly.type
_entity_poly.pdbx_seq_one_letter_code
_entity_poly.pdbx_strand_id
1 'polypeptide(L)'
;MQNVIRTLNPDKKFSGANDVRAGTTWVAEMYYHTEGHPDVARYLWFKKYTSPRVWNEITSGMTPPSRCYLSYERQVKKIVKRFKTTFDTDEHLHRTEFKFNNCVQGHGSVYEFIERLEDLSTELYHMGSPILEYKLKWKLYNGLSSEDLRVRVNDFLDDKRVGFAEFKEAVLRQQRRMTALRDFSKELDREDLRRGDADGRQNRRQTLPGSSVIVAYNVVMLLESA
;
A
#
# COMPACT_ATOMS: atom_id res chain seq x y z
N MET A 1 -25.34 14.63 -16.99
CA MET A 1 -24.20 13.69 -17.08
C MET A 1 -22.86 14.28 -16.65
N GLN A 2 -22.48 15.51 -17.02
CA GLN A 2 -21.18 16.08 -16.61
C GLN A 2 -20.99 16.14 -15.09
N ASN A 3 -22.06 16.39 -14.32
CA ASN A 3 -22.02 16.38 -12.84
C ASN A 3 -21.84 14.97 -12.26
N VAL A 4 -22.43 13.94 -12.89
CA VAL A 4 -22.26 12.53 -12.48
C VAL A 4 -20.81 12.09 -12.67
N ILE A 5 -20.16 12.47 -13.77
CA ILE A 5 -18.76 12.09 -13.99
C ILE A 5 -17.81 12.81 -13.02
N ARG A 6 -18.20 13.95 -12.43
CA ARG A 6 -17.39 14.63 -11.40
C ARG A 6 -17.31 13.85 -10.09
N THR A 7 -18.31 13.05 -9.77
CA THR A 7 -18.32 12.22 -8.56
C THR A 7 -17.63 10.87 -8.74
N LEU A 8 -17.40 10.45 -9.99
CA LEU A 8 -16.73 9.18 -10.35
C LEU A 8 -15.24 9.41 -10.63
N ASN A 9 -14.51 10.02 -9.70
CA ASN A 9 -13.14 10.46 -9.93
C ASN A 9 -12.12 9.34 -9.63
N PRO A 10 -11.19 9.01 -10.54
CA PRO A 10 -10.02 8.22 -10.19
C PRO A 10 -9.02 9.06 -9.39
N ASP A 11 -8.08 8.40 -8.71
CA ASP A 11 -7.04 9.07 -7.92
C ASP A 11 -6.11 9.93 -8.80
N LYS A 12 -5.73 9.39 -9.96
CA LYS A 12 -4.85 10.05 -10.92
C LYS A 12 -5.33 9.88 -12.34
N LYS A 13 -5.16 10.93 -13.15
CA LYS A 13 -5.38 10.87 -14.59
C LYS A 13 -4.41 9.91 -15.26
N PHE A 14 -4.86 9.25 -16.31
CA PHE A 14 -4.01 8.33 -17.08
C PHE A 14 -3.07 9.08 -18.02
N SER A 15 -1.79 8.79 -17.88
CA SER A 15 -0.68 9.47 -18.54
C SER A 15 0.00 8.66 -19.65
N GLY A 16 -0.55 7.49 -20.01
CA GLY A 16 -0.06 6.67 -21.13
C GLY A 16 1.16 5.85 -20.74
N ALA A 17 2.19 5.82 -21.60
CA ALA A 17 3.39 4.99 -21.39
C ALA A 17 4.16 5.28 -20.09
N ASN A 18 4.04 6.51 -19.58
CA ASN A 18 4.66 6.95 -18.33
C ASN A 18 3.80 6.65 -17.10
N ASP A 19 2.58 6.13 -17.29
CA ASP A 19 1.71 5.76 -16.18
C ASP A 19 2.21 4.49 -15.49
N VAL A 20 1.87 4.35 -14.22
CA VAL A 20 2.17 3.13 -13.46
C VAL A 20 1.23 1.99 -13.82
N ARG A 21 0.09 2.33 -14.43
CA ARG A 21 -0.93 1.39 -14.89
C ARG A 21 -0.78 1.11 -16.37
N ALA A 22 -1.09 -0.11 -16.79
CA ALA A 22 -1.27 -0.45 -18.18
C ALA A 22 -2.67 -0.07 -18.70
N GLY A 23 -2.90 -0.28 -19.99
CA GLY A 23 -4.16 -0.01 -20.64
C GLY A 23 -5.30 -0.87 -20.07
N THR A 24 -5.05 -2.15 -19.79
CA THR A 24 -6.03 -3.05 -19.19
C THR A 24 -6.41 -2.61 -17.77
N THR A 25 -5.46 -2.21 -16.93
CA THR A 25 -5.75 -1.69 -15.59
C THR A 25 -6.56 -0.40 -15.64
N TRP A 26 -6.21 0.52 -16.54
CA TRP A 26 -6.99 1.75 -16.72
C TRP A 26 -8.43 1.49 -17.19
N VAL A 27 -8.62 0.49 -18.04
CA VAL A 27 -9.95 0.04 -18.45
C VAL A 27 -10.71 -0.58 -17.28
N ALA A 28 -10.05 -1.36 -16.42
CA ALA A 28 -10.65 -1.96 -15.23
C ALA A 28 -11.13 -0.89 -14.24
N GLU A 29 -10.30 0.12 -13.96
CA GLU A 29 -10.69 1.28 -13.13
C GLU A 29 -11.91 2.02 -13.69
N MET A 30 -11.94 2.22 -15.01
CA MET A 30 -13.10 2.83 -15.64
C MET A 30 -14.36 2.01 -15.37
N TYR A 31 -14.32 0.68 -15.54
CA TYR A 31 -15.48 -0.17 -15.28
C TYR A 31 -15.90 -0.13 -13.81
N TYR A 32 -14.95 -0.12 -12.88
CA TYR A 32 -15.21 0.00 -11.45
C TYR A 32 -15.91 1.33 -11.11
N HIS A 33 -15.34 2.46 -11.51
CA HIS A 33 -15.91 3.77 -11.23
C HIS A 33 -17.24 4.04 -11.96
N THR A 34 -17.53 3.33 -13.05
CA THR A 34 -18.74 3.52 -13.83
C THR A 34 -19.70 2.32 -13.74
N GLU A 35 -19.55 1.50 -12.70
CA GLU A 35 -20.46 0.39 -12.43
C GLU A 35 -21.91 0.90 -12.33
N GLY A 36 -22.84 0.18 -12.97
CA GLY A 36 -24.25 0.58 -13.04
C GLY A 36 -24.55 1.77 -13.98
N HIS A 37 -23.55 2.39 -14.61
CA HIS A 37 -23.74 3.53 -15.51
C HIS A 37 -23.70 3.14 -17.01
N PRO A 38 -24.41 3.88 -17.89
CA PRO A 38 -24.44 3.60 -19.32
C PRO A 38 -23.10 3.94 -20.02
N ASP A 39 -22.88 3.40 -21.22
CA ASP A 39 -21.64 3.59 -21.99
C ASP A 39 -21.29 5.04 -22.32
N VAL A 40 -22.29 5.93 -22.37
CA VAL A 40 -22.05 7.37 -22.48
C VAL A 40 -21.26 7.91 -21.29
N ALA A 41 -21.52 7.41 -20.07
CA ALA A 41 -20.75 7.78 -18.88
C ALA A 41 -19.32 7.28 -18.99
N ARG A 42 -19.11 6.03 -19.43
CA ARG A 42 -17.79 5.42 -19.68
C ARG A 42 -16.95 6.21 -20.68
N TYR A 43 -17.55 6.56 -21.81
CA TYR A 43 -16.90 7.38 -22.83
C TYR A 43 -16.47 8.74 -22.28
N LEU A 44 -17.39 9.42 -21.59
CA LEU A 44 -17.10 10.74 -21.04
C LEU A 44 -16.11 10.68 -19.86
N TRP A 45 -16.10 9.60 -19.10
CA TRP A 45 -15.12 9.31 -18.05
C TRP A 45 -13.73 9.20 -18.65
N PHE A 46 -13.53 8.36 -19.68
CA PHE A 46 -12.24 8.27 -20.36
C PHE A 46 -11.80 9.62 -20.92
N LYS A 47 -12.71 10.34 -21.59
CA LYS A 47 -12.41 11.66 -22.17
C LYS A 47 -11.92 12.66 -21.13
N LYS A 48 -12.45 12.60 -19.90
CA LYS A 48 -12.14 13.56 -18.84
C LYS A 48 -10.85 13.18 -18.09
N TYR A 49 -10.66 11.89 -17.84
CA TYR A 49 -9.62 11.40 -16.92
C TYR A 49 -8.40 10.81 -17.62
N THR A 50 -8.43 10.70 -18.93
CA THR A 50 -7.22 10.47 -19.74
C THR A 50 -6.55 11.82 -20.03
N SER A 51 -5.22 11.88 -19.99
CA SER A 51 -4.50 13.09 -20.40
C SER A 51 -4.85 13.47 -21.86
N PRO A 52 -4.90 14.76 -22.23
CA PRO A 52 -5.31 15.17 -23.57
C PRO A 52 -4.46 14.56 -24.70
N ARG A 53 -3.14 14.43 -24.48
CA ARG A 53 -2.22 13.82 -25.44
C ARG A 53 -2.60 12.36 -25.72
N VAL A 54 -2.75 11.56 -24.66
CA VAL A 54 -3.10 10.14 -24.76
C VAL A 54 -4.52 9.96 -25.30
N TRP A 55 -5.46 10.81 -24.90
CA TRP A 55 -6.81 10.77 -25.44
C TRP A 55 -6.83 10.98 -26.96
N ASN A 56 -6.05 11.94 -27.46
CA ASN A 56 -5.93 12.18 -28.89
C ASN A 56 -5.27 11.02 -29.62
N GLU A 57 -4.24 10.40 -29.03
CA GLU A 57 -3.60 9.20 -29.55
C GLU A 57 -4.60 8.04 -29.68
N ILE A 58 -5.33 7.74 -28.60
CA ILE A 58 -6.32 6.67 -28.56
C ILE A 58 -7.51 6.93 -29.47
N THR A 59 -7.92 8.19 -29.67
CA THR A 59 -9.07 8.54 -30.51
C THR A 59 -8.70 8.96 -31.94
N SER A 60 -7.42 8.91 -32.30
CA SER A 60 -6.95 9.33 -33.63
C SER A 60 -7.65 8.55 -34.76
N GLY A 61 -8.20 9.26 -35.74
CA GLY A 61 -8.97 8.68 -36.84
C GLY A 61 -10.32 8.07 -36.43
N MET A 62 -10.80 8.30 -35.20
CA MET A 62 -12.14 7.91 -34.78
C MET A 62 -13.10 9.09 -34.95
N THR A 63 -14.25 8.84 -35.57
CA THR A 63 -15.34 9.82 -35.55
C THR A 63 -15.95 9.88 -34.14
N PRO A 64 -16.28 11.07 -33.61
CA PRO A 64 -17.00 11.17 -32.35
C PRO A 64 -18.35 10.41 -32.40
N PRO A 65 -18.81 9.82 -31.29
CA PRO A 65 -20.12 9.16 -31.26
C PRO A 65 -21.23 10.15 -31.58
N SER A 66 -22.18 9.72 -32.41
CA SER A 66 -23.48 10.37 -32.55
C SER A 66 -24.26 10.31 -31.23
N ARG A 67 -25.26 11.19 -31.04
CA ARG A 67 -26.06 11.28 -29.80
C ARG A 67 -27.04 10.11 -29.61
N CYS A 68 -26.61 8.87 -29.85
CA CYS A 68 -27.40 7.66 -29.61
C CYS A 68 -26.60 6.61 -28.83
N TYR A 69 -27.32 5.83 -28.00
CA TYR A 69 -26.74 4.85 -27.09
C TYR A 69 -25.83 3.82 -27.81
N LEU A 70 -26.29 3.24 -28.92
CA LEU A 70 -25.53 2.25 -29.69
C LEU A 70 -24.20 2.79 -30.25
N SER A 71 -24.14 4.10 -30.52
CA SER A 71 -22.91 4.74 -30.99
C SER A 71 -21.87 4.82 -29.86
N TYR A 72 -22.29 5.18 -28.65
CA TYR A 72 -21.41 5.20 -27.48
C TYR A 72 -20.87 3.81 -27.15
N GLU A 73 -21.72 2.77 -27.14
CA GLU A 73 -21.29 1.40 -26.89
C GLU A 73 -20.19 0.97 -27.89
N ARG A 74 -20.42 1.17 -29.20
CA ARG A 74 -19.44 0.83 -30.23
C ARG A 74 -18.14 1.62 -30.06
N GLN A 75 -18.22 2.90 -29.69
CA GLN A 75 -17.01 3.71 -29.48
C GLN A 75 -16.25 3.31 -28.23
N VAL A 76 -16.93 3.01 -27.13
CA VAL A 76 -16.30 2.51 -25.90
C VAL A 76 -15.56 1.20 -26.18
N LYS A 77 -16.17 0.26 -26.91
CA LYS A 77 -15.49 -0.99 -27.32
C LYS A 77 -14.20 -0.74 -28.11
N LYS A 78 -14.22 0.22 -29.05
CA LYS A 78 -13.02 0.61 -29.83
C LYS A 78 -11.95 1.26 -28.95
N ILE A 79 -12.35 2.18 -28.07
CA ILE A 79 -11.45 2.87 -27.14
C ILE A 79 -10.79 1.87 -26.19
N VAL A 80 -11.57 0.97 -25.59
CA VAL A 80 -11.07 -0.11 -24.73
C VAL A 80 -10.05 -0.95 -25.47
N LYS A 81 -10.37 -1.41 -26.69
CA LYS A 81 -9.43 -2.19 -27.50
C LYS A 81 -8.13 -1.42 -27.73
N ARG A 82 -8.20 -0.13 -28.07
CA ARG A 82 -7.02 0.70 -28.34
C ARG A 82 -6.16 0.92 -27.09
N PHE A 83 -6.75 1.20 -25.93
CA PHE A 83 -5.98 1.33 -24.69
C PHE A 83 -5.15 0.08 -24.43
N LYS A 84 -5.78 -1.10 -24.52
CA LYS A 84 -5.08 -2.37 -24.34
C LYS A 84 -3.96 -2.56 -25.36
N THR A 85 -4.26 -2.43 -26.65
CA THR A 85 -3.24 -2.65 -27.70
C THR A 85 -2.09 -1.65 -27.67
N THR A 86 -2.31 -0.43 -27.17
CA THR A 86 -1.30 0.63 -27.16
C THR A 86 -0.45 0.62 -25.89
N PHE A 87 -1.03 0.25 -24.74
CA PHE A 87 -0.37 0.40 -23.44
C PHE A 87 -0.14 -0.90 -22.67
N ASP A 88 -0.65 -2.03 -23.14
CA ASP A 88 -0.31 -3.35 -22.59
C ASP A 88 0.94 -3.88 -23.31
N THR A 89 2.09 -3.26 -23.03
CA THR A 89 3.36 -3.59 -23.68
C THR A 89 4.20 -4.54 -22.83
N ASP A 90 5.04 -5.37 -23.49
CA ASP A 90 6.01 -6.23 -22.81
C ASP A 90 7.01 -5.41 -21.98
N GLU A 91 7.35 -4.20 -22.43
CA GLU A 91 8.20 -3.27 -21.67
C GLU A 91 7.52 -2.87 -20.35
N HIS A 92 6.22 -2.57 -20.37
CA HIS A 92 5.47 -2.27 -19.16
C HIS A 92 5.44 -3.48 -18.23
N LEU A 93 5.15 -4.67 -18.77
CA LEU A 93 5.14 -5.93 -18.01
C LEU A 93 6.49 -6.15 -17.31
N HIS A 94 7.60 -6.16 -18.05
CA HIS A 94 8.93 -6.37 -17.48
C HIS A 94 9.30 -5.32 -16.43
N ARG A 95 8.94 -4.05 -16.66
CA ARG A 95 9.17 -2.98 -15.70
C ARG A 95 8.36 -3.19 -14.41
N THR A 96 7.11 -3.64 -14.51
CA THR A 96 6.27 -3.93 -13.35
C THR A 96 6.76 -5.17 -12.61
N GLU A 97 7.16 -6.23 -13.33
CA GLU A 97 7.79 -7.42 -12.72
C GLU A 97 9.09 -7.06 -12.00
N PHE A 98 9.92 -6.22 -12.60
CA PHE A 98 11.14 -5.72 -11.95
C PHE A 98 10.81 -4.95 -10.67
N LYS A 99 9.83 -4.05 -10.70
CA LYS A 99 9.37 -3.31 -9.50
C LYS A 99 8.82 -4.26 -8.44
N PHE A 100 8.01 -5.24 -8.82
CA PHE A 100 7.48 -6.26 -7.92
C PHE A 100 8.61 -7.04 -7.25
N ASN A 101 9.55 -7.56 -8.04
CA ASN A 101 10.68 -8.36 -7.56
C ASN A 101 11.62 -7.56 -6.64
N ASN A 102 11.70 -6.24 -6.80
CA ASN A 102 12.50 -5.36 -5.95
C ASN A 102 11.66 -4.62 -4.89
N CYS A 103 10.38 -4.94 -4.75
CA CYS A 103 9.52 -4.28 -3.76
C CYS A 103 9.94 -4.65 -2.34
N VAL A 104 10.25 -3.63 -1.55
CA VAL A 104 10.64 -3.70 -0.14
C VAL A 104 10.07 -2.50 0.61
N GLN A 105 9.94 -2.60 1.92
CA GLN A 105 9.37 -1.55 2.77
C GLN A 105 10.21 -0.26 2.70
N GLY A 106 11.54 -0.38 2.80
CA GLY A 106 12.43 0.78 2.86
C GLY A 106 12.16 1.62 4.12
N HIS A 107 12.09 2.94 3.97
CA HIS A 107 11.82 3.89 5.07
C HIS A 107 10.32 4.17 5.30
N GLY A 108 9.44 3.64 4.44
CA GLY A 108 7.99 3.85 4.54
C GLY A 108 7.33 3.04 5.66
N SER A 109 6.07 3.33 5.90
CA SER A 109 5.24 2.54 6.81
C SER A 109 4.97 1.14 6.24
N VAL A 110 4.64 0.19 7.13
CA VAL A 110 4.24 -1.17 6.72
C VAL A 110 2.99 -1.13 5.84
N TYR A 111 2.07 -0.20 6.12
CA TYR A 111 0.85 -0.01 5.32
C TYR A 111 1.16 0.42 3.88
N GLU A 112 1.95 1.48 3.69
CA GLU A 112 2.34 1.96 2.35
C GLU A 112 3.16 0.92 1.58
N PHE A 113 3.91 0.07 2.29
CA PHE A 113 4.59 -1.05 1.66
C PHE A 113 3.63 -2.10 1.13
N ILE A 114 2.67 -2.53 1.96
CA ILE A 114 1.65 -3.51 1.59
C ILE A 114 0.81 -2.98 0.42
N GLU A 115 0.36 -1.73 0.49
CA GLU A 115 -0.43 -1.09 -0.58
C GLU A 115 0.34 -1.11 -1.91
N ARG A 116 1.61 -0.68 -1.93
CA ARG A 116 2.45 -0.75 -3.14
C ARG A 116 2.62 -2.18 -3.66
N LEU A 117 2.70 -3.17 -2.77
CA LEU A 117 2.84 -4.57 -3.16
C LEU A 117 1.55 -5.11 -3.79
N GLU A 118 0.40 -4.77 -3.21
CA GLU A 118 -0.93 -5.12 -3.72
C GLU A 118 -1.22 -4.45 -5.07
N ASP A 119 -0.85 -3.17 -5.22
CA ASP A 119 -0.95 -2.43 -6.49
C ASP A 119 -0.15 -3.11 -7.61
N LEU A 120 1.11 -3.45 -7.33
CA LEU A 120 1.97 -4.14 -8.30
C LEU A 120 1.42 -5.53 -8.64
N SER A 121 0.91 -6.27 -7.65
CA SER A 121 0.31 -7.59 -7.90
C SER A 121 -0.96 -7.49 -8.75
N THR A 122 -1.78 -6.47 -8.51
CA THR A 122 -3.02 -6.22 -9.26
C THR A 122 -2.71 -5.82 -10.70
N GLU A 123 -1.70 -4.97 -10.89
CA GLU A 123 -1.22 -4.59 -12.22
C GLU A 123 -0.73 -5.81 -13.01
N LEU A 124 0.07 -6.68 -12.40
CA LEU A 124 0.54 -7.91 -13.03
C LEU A 124 -0.60 -8.89 -13.36
N TYR A 125 -1.61 -8.99 -12.51
CA TYR A 125 -2.83 -9.75 -12.79
C TYR A 125 -3.53 -9.24 -14.05
N HIS A 126 -3.73 -7.91 -14.17
CA HIS A 126 -4.35 -7.29 -15.33
C HIS A 126 -3.54 -7.48 -16.62
N MET A 127 -2.22 -7.56 -16.51
CA MET A 127 -1.31 -7.84 -17.62
C MET A 127 -1.18 -9.34 -17.97
N GLY A 128 -1.94 -10.21 -17.30
CA GLY A 128 -1.93 -11.65 -17.59
C GLY A 128 -0.77 -12.43 -16.96
N SER A 129 -0.05 -11.84 -16.01
CA SER A 129 1.03 -12.46 -15.23
C SER A 129 0.67 -12.49 -13.73
N PRO A 130 -0.41 -13.20 -13.33
CA PRO A 130 -0.87 -13.17 -11.95
C PRO A 130 0.15 -13.79 -10.99
N ILE A 131 0.41 -13.09 -9.88
CA ILE A 131 1.30 -13.60 -8.83
C ILE A 131 0.57 -14.61 -7.97
N LEU A 132 1.19 -15.77 -7.76
CA LEU A 132 0.69 -16.78 -6.83
C LEU A 132 0.64 -16.23 -5.40
N GLU A 133 -0.44 -16.50 -4.70
CA GLU A 133 -0.68 -16.02 -3.34
C GLU A 133 0.47 -16.36 -2.37
N TYR A 134 1.01 -17.57 -2.47
CA TYR A 134 2.20 -17.99 -1.72
C TYR A 134 3.42 -17.09 -2.01
N LYS A 135 3.68 -16.75 -3.27
CA LYS A 135 4.80 -15.85 -3.63
C LYS A 135 4.56 -14.45 -3.08
N LEU A 136 3.31 -13.98 -3.08
CA LEU A 136 2.93 -12.69 -2.53
C LEU A 136 3.12 -12.63 -1.01
N LYS A 137 2.73 -13.68 -0.27
CA LYS A 137 3.03 -13.84 1.17
C LYS A 137 4.53 -13.75 1.46
N TRP A 138 5.33 -14.54 0.75
CA TRP A 138 6.79 -14.51 0.88
C TRP A 138 7.39 -13.15 0.54
N LYS A 139 6.84 -12.48 -0.47
CA LYS A 139 7.31 -11.15 -0.86
C LYS A 139 7.01 -10.11 0.21
N LEU A 140 5.81 -10.14 0.81
CA LEU A 140 5.45 -9.32 1.96
C LEU A 140 6.43 -9.59 3.11
N TYR A 141 6.60 -10.84 3.53
CA TYR A 141 7.49 -11.22 4.62
C TYR A 141 8.94 -10.73 4.42
N ASN A 142 9.56 -11.10 3.29
CA ASN A 142 10.96 -10.76 3.00
C ASN A 142 11.17 -9.26 2.78
N GLY A 143 10.14 -8.53 2.34
CA GLY A 143 10.23 -7.09 2.10
C GLY A 143 10.07 -6.22 3.35
N LEU A 144 9.62 -6.78 4.48
CA LEU A 144 9.53 -6.04 5.74
C LEU A 144 10.92 -5.62 6.24
N SER A 145 11.06 -4.38 6.70
CA SER A 145 12.35 -3.87 7.23
C SER A 145 12.64 -4.37 8.65
N SER A 146 11.62 -4.58 9.48
CA SER A 146 11.78 -4.98 10.89
C SER A 146 11.95 -6.50 11.03
N GLU A 147 13.09 -6.93 11.57
CA GLU A 147 13.35 -8.33 11.90
C GLU A 147 12.43 -8.86 12.99
N ASP A 148 12.22 -8.11 14.06
CA ASP A 148 11.30 -8.48 15.13
C ASP A 148 9.86 -8.72 14.62
N LEU A 149 9.40 -7.88 13.67
CA LEU A 149 8.10 -8.06 13.06
C LEU A 149 8.05 -9.36 12.25
N ARG A 150 9.10 -9.65 11.48
CA ARG A 150 9.21 -10.90 10.71
C ARG A 150 9.13 -12.11 11.65
N VAL A 151 9.91 -12.12 12.74
CA VAL A 151 9.88 -13.22 13.73
C VAL A 151 8.46 -13.44 14.27
N ARG A 152 7.74 -12.36 14.62
CA ARG A 152 6.37 -12.44 15.17
C ARG A 152 5.30 -12.95 14.20
N VAL A 153 5.58 -12.95 12.90
CA VAL A 153 4.64 -13.43 11.86
C VAL A 153 5.14 -14.69 11.14
N ASN A 154 6.32 -15.20 11.49
CA ASN A 154 6.96 -16.32 10.81
C ASN A 154 6.06 -17.58 10.81
N ASP A 155 5.39 -17.87 11.91
CA ASP A 155 4.50 -19.04 12.02
C ASP A 155 3.33 -18.99 11.03
N PHE A 156 2.88 -17.79 10.64
CA PHE A 156 1.81 -17.61 9.65
C PHE A 156 2.30 -17.74 8.20
N LEU A 157 3.61 -17.62 7.97
CA LEU A 157 4.19 -17.68 6.63
C LEU A 157 4.11 -19.11 6.07
N ASP A 158 4.55 -20.07 6.88
CA ASP A 158 4.62 -21.50 6.51
C ASP A 158 3.28 -22.22 6.60
N ASP A 159 2.29 -21.65 7.31
CA ASP A 159 0.95 -22.20 7.35
C ASP A 159 0.24 -22.05 5.99
N LYS A 160 -0.02 -23.20 5.36
CA LYS A 160 -0.73 -23.31 4.07
C LYS A 160 -2.21 -22.97 4.16
N ARG A 161 -2.79 -22.99 5.37
CA ARG A 161 -4.20 -22.62 5.61
C ARG A 161 -4.39 -21.11 5.62
N VAL A 162 -3.31 -20.37 5.91
CA VAL A 162 -3.34 -18.91 6.01
C VAL A 162 -3.14 -18.30 4.63
N GLY A 163 -4.18 -17.64 4.11
CA GLY A 163 -4.12 -16.88 2.88
C GLY A 163 -3.31 -15.58 3.02
N PHE A 164 -3.04 -14.91 1.90
CA PHE A 164 -2.37 -13.62 1.86
C PHE A 164 -3.14 -12.55 2.63
N ALA A 165 -4.47 -12.50 2.50
CA ALA A 165 -5.30 -11.54 3.21
C ALA A 165 -5.19 -11.69 4.74
N GLU A 166 -5.22 -12.93 5.23
CA GLU A 166 -5.08 -13.23 6.66
C GLU A 166 -3.66 -12.92 7.16
N PHE A 167 -2.65 -13.27 6.36
CA PHE A 167 -1.26 -12.95 6.65
C PHE A 167 -1.01 -11.44 6.72
N LYS A 168 -1.56 -10.67 5.78
CA LYS A 168 -1.54 -9.20 5.77
C LYS A 168 -2.12 -8.62 7.07
N GLU A 169 -3.29 -9.10 7.49
CA GLU A 169 -3.92 -8.67 8.74
C GLU A 169 -3.09 -9.02 9.97
N ALA A 170 -2.44 -10.19 9.98
CA ALA A 170 -1.51 -10.58 11.05
C ALA A 170 -0.31 -9.61 11.12
N VAL A 171 0.31 -9.28 9.98
CA VAL A 171 1.41 -8.31 9.88
C VAL A 171 1.00 -6.95 10.42
N LEU A 172 -0.12 -6.39 9.95
CA LEU A 172 -0.62 -5.09 10.41
C LEU A 172 -0.95 -5.09 11.91
N ARG A 173 -1.53 -6.17 12.42
CA ARG A 173 -1.85 -6.31 13.84
C ARG A 173 -0.60 -6.35 14.71
N GLN A 174 0.42 -7.12 14.32
CA GLN A 174 1.67 -7.19 15.08
C GLN A 174 2.44 -5.87 15.02
N GLN A 175 2.45 -5.18 13.88
CA GLN A 175 3.04 -3.85 13.76
C GLN A 175 2.38 -2.83 14.70
N ARG A 176 1.04 -2.85 14.81
CA ARG A 176 0.32 -1.97 15.75
C ARG A 176 0.69 -2.27 17.20
N ARG A 177 0.76 -3.56 17.58
CA ARG A 177 1.15 -3.98 18.93
C ARG A 177 2.57 -3.54 19.28
N MET A 178 3.52 -3.73 18.37
CA MET A 178 4.91 -3.31 18.58
C MET A 178 5.05 -1.80 18.72
N THR A 179 4.34 -1.04 17.90
CA THR A 179 4.33 0.43 18.00
C THR A 179 3.79 0.87 19.36
N ALA A 180 2.67 0.30 19.82
CA ALA A 180 2.08 0.61 21.12
C ALA A 180 3.02 0.29 22.30
N LEU A 181 3.69 -0.87 22.28
CA LEU A 181 4.67 -1.24 23.31
C LEU A 181 5.87 -0.29 23.34
N ARG A 182 6.35 0.12 22.16
CA ARG A 182 7.47 1.07 22.05
C ARG A 182 7.09 2.45 22.59
N ASP A 183 5.87 2.89 22.31
CA ASP A 183 5.40 4.20 22.77
C ASP A 183 5.16 4.20 24.29
N PHE A 184 4.62 3.11 24.84
CA PHE A 184 4.51 2.91 26.29
C PHE A 184 5.88 2.87 26.99
N SER A 185 6.85 2.16 26.42
CA SER A 185 8.22 2.11 26.98
C SER A 185 8.87 3.50 27.01
N LYS A 186 8.69 4.31 25.96
CA LYS A 186 9.18 5.69 25.91
C LYS A 186 8.50 6.60 26.93
N GLU A 187 7.23 6.34 27.24
CA GLU A 187 6.48 7.09 28.25
C GLU A 187 6.99 6.76 29.65
N LEU A 188 7.24 5.49 29.95
CA LEU A 188 7.91 5.04 31.18
C LEU A 188 9.29 5.67 31.34
N ASP A 189 10.15 5.61 30.31
CA ASP A 189 11.50 6.20 30.36
C ASP A 189 11.46 7.71 30.65
N ARG A 190 10.47 8.43 30.10
CA ARG A 190 10.26 9.85 30.37
C ARG A 190 9.76 10.12 31.78
N GLU A 191 8.91 9.25 32.30
CA GLU A 191 8.42 9.36 33.68
C GLU A 191 9.53 9.11 34.69
N ASP A 192 10.38 8.10 34.45
CA ASP A 192 11.54 7.79 35.27
C ASP A 192 12.57 8.93 35.26
N LEU A 193 12.83 9.54 34.09
CA LEU A 193 13.67 10.74 33.99
C LEU A 193 13.08 11.93 34.77
N ARG A 194 11.75 12.13 34.73
CA ARG A 194 11.07 13.19 35.51
C ARG A 194 11.13 12.94 37.01
N ARG A 195 11.02 11.68 37.46
CA ARG A 195 11.15 11.30 38.87
C ARG A 195 12.60 11.46 39.35
N GLY A 196 13.59 11.10 38.53
CA GLY A 196 15.01 11.31 38.82
C GLY A 196 15.41 12.79 38.96
N ASP A 197 14.84 13.68 38.14
CA ASP A 197 15.07 15.13 38.25
C ASP A 197 14.36 15.78 39.46
N ALA A 198 13.25 15.20 39.92
CA ALA A 198 12.54 15.65 41.13
C ALA A 198 13.34 15.33 42.41
N ASP A 199 13.93 14.13 42.49
CA ASP A 199 14.82 13.73 43.60
C ASP A 199 16.19 14.46 43.54
N GLY A 200 16.66 14.79 42.34
CA GLY A 200 17.90 15.57 42.13
C GLY A 200 17.83 17.03 42.61
N ARG A 201 16.63 17.60 42.82
CA ARG A 201 16.43 18.96 43.36
C ARG A 201 16.25 19.00 44.88
N GLN A 202 15.87 17.90 45.53
CA GLN A 202 15.77 17.86 47.00
C GLN A 202 17.10 17.54 47.70
N ASN A 203 18.08 16.95 47.01
CA ASN A 203 19.38 16.59 47.59
C ASN A 203 20.51 17.63 47.42
N ARG A 204 20.20 18.88 47.06
CA ARG A 204 21.18 19.99 46.96
C ARG A 204 21.19 20.95 48.15
N ARG A 205 20.87 20.47 49.35
CA ARG A 205 21.30 21.12 50.60
C ARG A 205 21.83 20.05 51.56
N GLN A 206 23.05 20.30 52.03
CA GLN A 206 23.84 19.53 53.00
C GLN A 206 24.64 18.35 52.43
N THR A 207 25.77 18.69 51.79
CA THR A 207 26.97 17.85 51.86
C THR A 207 27.71 18.16 53.17
N LEU A 208 27.85 17.15 54.03
CA LEU A 208 29.01 16.96 54.91
C LEU A 208 29.56 15.55 54.66
N PRO A 209 30.89 15.34 54.75
CA PRO A 209 31.52 14.13 54.26
C PRO A 209 31.47 13.04 55.33
N GLY A 210 31.09 11.82 54.94
CA GLY A 210 31.18 10.68 55.84
C GLY A 210 30.60 9.40 55.27
N SER A 211 31.51 8.50 54.90
CA SER A 211 31.36 7.04 54.92
C SER A 211 30.63 6.35 53.76
N SER A 212 31.44 5.57 53.04
CA SER A 212 31.09 4.48 52.14
C SER A 212 30.11 3.48 52.76
N VAL A 213 29.11 3.02 51.99
CA VAL A 213 28.56 1.66 52.11
C VAL A 213 28.15 1.17 50.72
N ILE A 214 28.74 0.03 50.34
CA ILE A 214 28.37 -0.85 49.23
C ILE A 214 27.10 -1.60 49.64
N VAL A 215 26.03 -1.59 48.82
CA VAL A 215 25.05 -2.69 48.78
C VAL A 215 24.56 -2.88 47.35
N ALA A 216 25.01 -3.97 46.73
CA ALA A 216 24.30 -4.64 45.65
C ALA A 216 23.11 -5.42 46.23
N TYR A 217 21.98 -5.53 45.51
CA TYR A 217 21.28 -6.80 45.21
C TYR A 217 19.86 -6.57 44.61
N ASN A 218 19.59 -7.37 43.57
CA ASN A 218 18.32 -7.99 43.17
C ASN A 218 17.10 -7.14 42.80
N VAL A 219 16.81 -7.05 41.50
CA VAL A 219 15.46 -7.35 40.96
C VAL A 219 15.62 -8.07 39.61
N VAL A 220 15.69 -9.39 39.66
CA VAL A 220 15.33 -10.30 38.55
C VAL A 220 14.29 -11.24 39.13
N MET A 221 13.32 -11.63 38.28
CA MET A 221 12.19 -12.55 38.53
C MET A 221 10.91 -11.84 38.97
N LEU A 222 10.00 -11.65 38.01
CA LEU A 222 8.60 -12.08 38.07
C LEU A 222 7.87 -11.50 36.87
N LEU A 223 7.66 -12.30 35.82
CA LEU A 223 6.49 -12.26 34.94
C LEU A 223 6.55 -13.49 34.01
N GLU A 224 6.49 -14.67 34.61
CA GLU A 224 5.91 -15.85 33.97
C GLU A 224 4.75 -16.31 34.87
N SER A 225 3.61 -16.63 34.23
CA SER A 225 2.39 -17.24 34.78
C SER A 225 1.25 -16.29 35.20
N ALA A 226 0.38 -15.98 34.23
CA ALA A 226 -1.09 -16.07 34.38
C ALA A 226 -1.76 -16.01 32.98
#